data_AF-X0ZSD4-F1
#
_entry.id   AF-X0ZSD4-F1
#
_cell.length_a   1.000
_cell.length_b   1.000
_cell.length_c   1.000
_cell.angle_alpha   90.00
_cell.angle_beta   90.00
_cell.angle_gamma   90.00
#
_symmetry.space_group_name_H-M   'P 1'
#
loop_
_entity.id
_entity.type
_entity.pdbx_description
1 polymer ?
#
loop_
_entity_poly.entity_id
_entity_poly.type
_entity_poly.pdbx_seq_one_letter_code
_entity_poly.pdbx_strand_id
1 'polypeptide(L)'
;MGKKLYISEELFNKVQGELLMYERQDLRRLWSFLRHSKDIDIAEESKIELEDKKIYELFDKWIIDSIKLVKEKNAIFVIDDLRLLMFLKSLNTKGCNSFIILKFMLAKEWIDTKIYSNSIGDLAERCYIFLSFSGDDLFQIVLEDKMKITLRSYHLVNQMFLPGSNVISFIGAFIKFINLLWRTGSLPEDKVHWLMFFTDKILEFIDKQGGVQNKQELEKIV
;
A
#
# COMPACT_ATOMS: atom_id res chain seq x y z
N MET A 1 3.75 -23.08 -1.96
CA MET A 1 4.90 -22.24 -1.54
C MET A 1 4.90 -22.19 -0.02
N GLY A 2 5.69 -23.05 0.62
CA GLY A 2 5.91 -23.06 2.07
C GLY A 2 7.07 -22.16 2.47
N LYS A 3 7.01 -20.88 2.10
CA LYS A 3 8.04 -19.90 2.49
C LYS A 3 7.58 -19.23 3.79
N LYS A 4 8.32 -19.44 4.88
CA LYS A 4 8.11 -18.78 6.17
C LYS A 4 8.29 -17.27 6.06
N LEU A 5 7.51 -16.51 6.84
CA LEU A 5 7.77 -15.09 7.08
C LEU A 5 8.82 -14.97 8.17
N TYR A 6 9.75 -14.02 8.03
CA TYR A 6 10.80 -13.78 9.00
C TYR A 6 10.68 -12.35 9.53
N ILE A 7 10.82 -12.19 10.84
CA ILE A 7 10.93 -10.90 11.50
C ILE A 7 12.22 -10.93 12.31
N SER A 8 13.09 -9.92 12.16
CA SER A 8 14.26 -9.81 13.03
C SER A 8 13.82 -9.52 14.47
N GLU A 9 14.47 -10.12 15.45
CA GLU A 9 14.13 -9.91 16.85
C GLU A 9 14.17 -8.42 17.27
N GLU A 10 15.14 -7.66 16.75
CA GLU A 10 15.22 -6.22 17.00
C GLU A 10 14.01 -5.44 16.45
N LEU A 11 13.56 -5.76 15.23
CA LEU A 11 12.33 -5.16 14.70
C LEU A 11 11.11 -5.58 15.54
N PHE A 12 11.05 -6.84 15.93
CA PHE A 12 9.96 -7.34 16.77
C PHE A 12 9.89 -6.57 18.10
N ASN A 13 11.03 -6.43 18.79
CA ASN A 13 11.13 -5.71 20.05
C ASN A 13 10.81 -4.21 19.91
N LYS A 14 11.29 -3.58 18.83
CA LYS A 14 10.97 -2.18 18.52
C LYS A 14 9.47 -1.97 18.36
N VAL A 15 8.81 -2.78 17.53
CA VAL A 15 7.36 -2.69 17.32
C VAL A 15 6.61 -2.96 18.62
N GLN A 16 7.01 -3.95 19.42
CA GLN A 16 6.41 -4.18 20.73
C GLN A 16 6.49 -2.96 21.65
N GLY A 17 7.67 -2.33 21.72
CA GLY A 17 7.89 -1.13 22.53
C GLY A 17 6.99 0.02 22.11
N GLU A 18 6.89 0.28 20.81
CA GLU A 18 6.00 1.29 20.25
C GLU A 18 4.53 0.97 20.55
N LEU A 19 4.10 -0.28 20.35
CA LEU A 19 2.73 -0.73 20.61
C LEU A 19 2.31 -0.57 22.07
N LEU A 20 3.23 -0.74 23.02
CA LEU A 20 2.96 -0.53 24.44
C LEU A 20 2.62 0.93 24.75
N MET A 21 3.17 1.89 24.00
CA MET A 21 2.90 3.32 24.19
C MET A 21 1.51 3.75 23.70
N TYR A 22 0.91 3.03 22.75
CA TYR A 22 -0.39 3.40 22.16
C TYR A 22 -1.62 2.89 22.93
N GLU A 23 -1.44 1.99 23.91
CA GLU A 23 -2.50 1.40 24.77
C GLU A 23 -3.77 0.87 24.05
N ARG A 24 -3.70 0.56 22.74
CA ARG A 24 -4.86 0.04 21.99
C ARG A 24 -4.99 -1.48 22.12
N GLN A 25 -6.15 -1.96 22.59
CA GLN A 25 -6.42 -3.38 22.79
C GLN A 25 -6.31 -4.21 21.50
N ASP A 26 -6.75 -3.66 20.36
CA ASP A 26 -6.69 -4.37 19.08
C ASP A 26 -5.26 -4.60 18.60
N LEU A 27 -4.37 -3.63 18.82
CA LEU A 27 -2.96 -3.78 18.52
C LEU A 27 -2.30 -4.84 19.42
N ARG A 28 -2.69 -4.92 20.70
CA ARG A 28 -2.22 -5.98 21.60
C ARG A 28 -2.69 -7.37 21.14
N ARG A 29 -3.93 -7.49 20.65
CA ARG A 29 -4.47 -8.75 20.11
C ARG A 29 -3.72 -9.17 18.84
N LEU A 30 -3.49 -8.23 17.91
CA LEU A 30 -2.71 -8.47 16.70
C LEU A 30 -1.27 -8.89 17.05
N TRP A 31 -0.65 -8.21 18.01
CA TRP A 31 0.70 -8.53 18.47
C TRP A 31 0.80 -9.94 19.05
N SER A 32 -0.17 -10.31 19.90
CA SER A 32 -0.26 -11.66 20.45
C SER A 32 -0.42 -12.71 19.34
N PHE A 33 -1.25 -12.43 18.33
CA PHE A 33 -1.40 -13.33 17.19
C PHE A 33 -0.08 -13.53 16.44
N LEU A 34 0.65 -12.45 16.12
CA LEU A 34 1.93 -12.53 15.40
C LEU A 34 2.95 -13.39 16.16
N ARG A 35 3.03 -13.23 17.49
CA ARG A 35 3.96 -13.97 18.35
C ARG A 35 3.70 -15.48 18.39
N HIS A 36 2.45 -15.90 18.24
CA HIS A 36 2.05 -17.31 18.35
C HIS A 36 1.80 -17.95 16.97
N SER A 37 2.00 -17.21 15.88
CA SER A 37 1.84 -17.74 14.53
C SER A 37 2.94 -18.74 14.21
N LYS A 38 2.57 -19.91 13.68
CA LYS A 38 3.52 -20.93 13.22
C LYS A 38 4.18 -20.59 11.88
N ASP A 39 3.61 -19.61 11.18
CA ASP A 39 4.05 -19.18 9.84
C ASP A 39 5.06 -18.02 9.90
N ILE A 40 5.25 -17.44 11.10
CA ILE A 40 6.16 -16.32 11.37
C ILE A 40 7.29 -16.81 12.26
N ASP A 41 8.52 -16.64 11.79
CA ASP A 41 9.74 -17.00 12.49
C ASP A 41 10.41 -15.71 13.00
N ILE A 42 10.46 -15.54 14.31
CA ILE A 42 11.19 -14.44 14.94
C ILE A 42 12.65 -14.89 15.00
N ALA A 43 13.46 -14.38 14.09
CA ALA A 43 14.83 -14.83 13.93
C ALA A 43 15.77 -14.06 14.86
N GLU A 44 16.63 -14.81 15.54
CA GLU A 44 17.77 -14.27 16.28
C GLU A 44 18.72 -13.48 15.38
N GLU A 45 19.61 -12.70 16.00
CA GLU A 45 20.56 -11.84 15.30
C GLU A 45 21.41 -12.63 14.30
N SER A 46 21.40 -12.16 13.05
CA SER A 46 22.19 -12.75 11.97
C SER A 46 23.68 -12.47 12.17
N LYS A 47 24.51 -13.49 12.00
CA LYS A 47 25.97 -13.40 12.13
C LYS A 47 26.67 -12.87 10.86
N ILE A 48 25.92 -12.53 9.82
CA ILE A 48 26.47 -11.98 8.58
C ILE A 48 26.93 -10.54 8.82
N GLU A 49 28.18 -10.25 8.46
CA GLU A 49 28.64 -8.87 8.36
C GLU A 49 28.32 -8.29 6.98
N LEU A 50 27.82 -7.05 6.96
CA LEU A 50 27.66 -6.29 5.74
C LEU A 50 29.01 -5.68 5.32
N GLU A 51 29.37 -5.85 4.05
CA GLU A 51 30.62 -5.35 3.47
C GLU A 51 30.74 -3.82 3.59
N ASP A 52 29.63 -3.10 3.41
CA ASP A 52 29.60 -1.65 3.55
C ASP A 52 29.35 -1.26 5.02
N LYS A 53 30.43 -0.85 5.69
CA LYS A 53 30.38 -0.44 7.10
C LYS A 53 29.69 0.92 7.31
N LYS A 54 29.52 1.75 6.27
CA LYS A 54 28.82 3.05 6.42
C LYS A 54 27.33 2.87 6.71
N ILE A 55 26.77 1.70 6.39
CA ILE A 55 25.38 1.37 6.66
C ILE A 55 25.06 1.48 8.16
N TYR A 56 26.03 1.11 9.01
CA TYR A 56 25.88 1.16 10.46
C TYR A 56 25.74 2.59 11.01
N GLU A 57 26.17 3.59 10.25
CA GLU A 57 26.02 5.01 10.61
C GLU A 57 24.73 5.63 10.05
N LEU A 58 24.19 5.05 8.98
CA LEU A 58 23.05 5.61 8.24
C LEU A 58 21.69 5.06 8.69
N PHE A 59 21.67 3.87 9.27
CA PHE A 59 20.43 3.17 9.61
C PHE A 59 20.40 2.70 11.06
N ASP A 60 19.19 2.64 11.60
CA ASP A 60 18.95 2.01 12.89
C ASP A 60 19.35 0.53 12.87
N LYS A 61 19.76 0.02 14.04
CA LYS A 61 20.15 -1.39 14.25
C LYS A 61 19.12 -2.39 13.68
N TRP A 62 17.82 -2.17 13.92
CA TRP A 62 16.77 -3.08 13.46
C TRP A 62 16.70 -3.20 11.92
N ILE A 63 17.03 -2.14 11.18
CA ILE A 63 17.08 -2.17 9.70
C ILE A 63 18.27 -3.01 9.28
N ILE A 64 19.43 -2.74 9.88
CA ILE A 64 20.68 -3.44 9.57
C ILE A 64 20.53 -4.94 9.81
N ASP A 65 19.98 -5.33 10.95
CA ASP A 65 19.78 -6.75 11.29
C ASP A 65 18.75 -7.42 10.38
N SER A 66 17.73 -6.68 9.95
CA SER A 66 16.78 -7.16 8.94
C SER A 66 17.45 -7.38 7.58
N ILE A 67 18.39 -6.50 7.16
CA ILE A 67 19.16 -6.66 5.92
C ILE A 67 20.07 -7.90 6.00
N LYS A 68 20.78 -8.08 7.12
CA LYS A 68 21.62 -9.27 7.35
C LYS A 68 20.78 -10.55 7.28
N LEU A 69 19.63 -10.56 7.95
CA LEU A 69 18.71 -11.69 7.94
C LEU A 69 18.21 -12.03 6.52
N VAL A 70 17.90 -11.01 5.72
CA VAL A 70 17.50 -11.21 4.32
C VAL A 70 18.62 -11.85 3.50
N LYS A 71 19.87 -11.43 3.69
CA LYS A 71 21.02 -12.05 3.02
C LYS A 71 21.22 -13.49 3.48
N GLU A 72 21.13 -13.76 4.78
CA GLU A 72 21.33 -15.10 5.35
C GLU A 72 20.29 -16.10 4.86
N LYS A 73 19.01 -15.69 4.85
CA LYS A 73 17.91 -16.58 4.46
C LYS A 73 17.60 -16.55 2.96
N ASN A 74 18.34 -15.76 2.17
CA ASN A 74 18.02 -15.47 0.76
C ASN A 74 16.52 -15.07 0.60
N ALA A 75 16.06 -14.21 1.50
CA ALA A 75 14.68 -13.78 1.58
C ALA A 75 14.42 -12.53 0.72
N ILE A 76 13.21 -11.99 0.81
CA ILE A 76 12.84 -10.71 0.19
C ILE A 76 12.51 -9.75 1.33
N PHE A 77 13.17 -8.60 1.34
CA PHE A 77 12.90 -7.53 2.31
C PHE A 77 11.59 -6.84 1.95
N VAL A 78 10.67 -6.76 2.90
CA VAL A 78 9.37 -6.09 2.69
C VAL A 78 9.45 -4.69 3.26
N ILE A 79 9.30 -3.69 2.41
CA ILE A 79 9.36 -2.29 2.81
C ILE A 79 8.67 -1.36 1.82
N ASP A 80 7.98 -0.35 2.36
CA ASP A 80 7.27 0.64 1.56
C ASP A 80 8.04 1.97 1.37
N ASP A 81 9.20 2.15 2.02
CA ASP A 81 10.10 3.28 1.74
C ASP A 81 10.88 3.04 0.44
N LEU A 82 10.58 3.85 -0.58
CA LEU A 82 11.20 3.77 -1.91
C LEU A 82 12.72 4.02 -1.88
N ARG A 83 13.22 4.90 -1.00
CA ARG A 83 14.66 5.18 -0.90
C ARG A 83 15.37 3.97 -0.34
N LEU A 84 14.79 3.31 0.66
CA LEU A 84 15.34 2.07 1.20
C LEU A 84 15.25 0.93 0.18
N LEU A 85 14.17 0.82 -0.61
CA LEU A 85 14.12 -0.13 -1.74
C LEU A 85 15.24 0.11 -2.77
N MET A 86 15.50 1.36 -3.14
CA MET A 86 16.60 1.71 -4.05
C MET A 86 17.96 1.36 -3.46
N PHE A 87 18.14 1.60 -2.16
CA PHE A 87 19.35 1.24 -1.43
C PHE A 87 19.56 -0.28 -1.35
N LEU A 88 18.53 -1.07 -1.07
CA LEU A 88 18.64 -2.54 -1.06
C LEU A 88 19.13 -3.09 -2.41
N LYS A 89 18.72 -2.46 -3.52
CA LYS A 89 19.18 -2.81 -4.86
C LYS A 89 20.69 -2.60 -5.03
N SER A 90 21.27 -1.53 -4.47
CA SER A 90 22.73 -1.33 -4.52
C SER A 90 23.49 -2.38 -3.71
N LEU A 91 22.85 -2.96 -2.69
CA LEU A 91 23.39 -4.06 -1.89
C LEU A 91 23.12 -5.46 -2.47
N ASN A 92 22.65 -5.53 -3.71
CA ASN A 92 22.21 -6.78 -4.37
C ASN A 92 21.20 -7.58 -3.51
N THR A 93 20.38 -6.86 -2.75
CA THR A 93 19.38 -7.44 -1.84
C THR A 93 17.99 -7.22 -2.43
N LYS A 94 17.17 -8.28 -2.47
CA LYS A 94 15.82 -8.20 -3.03
C LYS A 94 14.89 -7.49 -2.06
N GLY A 95 14.23 -6.44 -2.52
CA GLY A 95 13.18 -5.73 -1.80
C GLY A 95 11.86 -5.72 -2.56
N CYS A 96 10.74 -5.72 -1.84
CA CYS A 96 9.41 -5.51 -2.39
C CYS A 96 8.56 -4.65 -1.45
N ASN A 97 7.50 -4.03 -1.99
CA ASN A 97 6.53 -3.32 -1.18
C ASN A 97 5.50 -4.28 -0.55
N SER A 98 4.87 -3.82 0.53
CA SER A 98 3.86 -4.57 1.28
C SER A 98 2.64 -4.92 0.44
N PHE A 99 2.38 -4.16 -0.63
CA PHE A 99 1.31 -4.43 -1.59
C PHE A 99 1.39 -5.84 -2.21
N ILE A 100 2.58 -6.35 -2.50
CA ILE A 100 2.76 -7.71 -3.04
C ILE A 100 2.31 -8.76 -2.00
N ILE A 101 2.57 -8.50 -0.72
CA ILE A 101 2.13 -9.39 0.36
C ILE A 101 0.62 -9.32 0.55
N LEU A 102 0.02 -8.14 0.51
CA LEU A 102 -1.44 -8.00 0.60
C LEU A 102 -2.13 -8.78 -0.51
N LYS A 103 -1.63 -8.71 -1.76
CA LYS A 103 -2.15 -9.51 -2.88
C LYS A 103 -2.02 -11.01 -2.62
N PHE A 104 -0.88 -11.44 -2.08
CA PHE A 104 -0.67 -12.84 -1.71
C PHE A 104 -1.64 -13.29 -0.61
N MET A 105 -1.80 -12.49 0.45
CA MET A 105 -2.69 -12.77 1.57
C MET A 105 -4.15 -12.87 1.11
N LEU A 106 -4.59 -11.96 0.22
CA LEU A 106 -5.92 -12.02 -0.38
C LEU A 106 -6.10 -13.30 -1.22
N ALA A 107 -5.13 -13.64 -2.07
CA ALA A 107 -5.17 -14.85 -2.89
C ALA A 107 -5.12 -16.16 -2.07
N LYS A 108 -4.70 -16.08 -0.81
CA LYS A 108 -4.72 -17.18 0.17
C LYS A 108 -5.92 -17.16 1.10
N GLU A 109 -6.83 -16.19 0.92
CA GLU A 109 -7.99 -16.00 1.79
C GLU A 109 -7.61 -15.78 3.27
N TRP A 110 -6.39 -15.28 3.52
CA TRP A 110 -5.93 -14.92 4.87
C TRP A 110 -6.49 -13.58 5.32
N ILE A 111 -6.81 -12.73 4.35
CA ILE A 111 -7.55 -11.47 4.53
C ILE A 111 -8.71 -11.46 3.55
N ASP A 112 -9.80 -10.81 3.94
CA ASP A 112 -10.93 -10.59 3.05
C ASP A 112 -10.70 -9.35 2.15
N THR A 113 -11.59 -9.15 1.18
CA THR A 113 -11.55 -8.01 0.27
C THR A 113 -11.63 -6.68 1.03
N LYS A 114 -12.38 -6.60 2.13
CA LYS A 114 -12.54 -5.37 2.89
C LYS A 114 -11.20 -4.94 3.53
N ILE A 115 -10.51 -5.87 4.19
CA ILE A 115 -9.19 -5.65 4.78
C ILE A 115 -8.17 -5.28 3.69
N TYR A 116 -8.19 -6.00 2.56
CA TYR A 116 -7.32 -5.71 1.43
C TYR A 116 -7.51 -4.29 0.90
N SER A 117 -8.74 -3.90 0.57
CA SER A 117 -9.04 -2.56 0.05
C SER A 117 -8.67 -1.48 1.06
N ASN A 118 -8.96 -1.68 2.34
CA ASN A 118 -8.57 -0.73 3.37
C ASN A 118 -7.06 -0.55 3.50
N SER A 119 -6.31 -1.65 3.43
CA SER A 119 -4.85 -1.64 3.49
C SER A 119 -4.24 -0.93 2.27
N ILE A 120 -4.83 -1.09 1.08
CA ILE A 120 -4.43 -0.32 -0.11
C ILE A 120 -4.64 1.18 0.13
N GLY A 121 -5.79 1.57 0.70
CA GLY A 121 -6.07 2.97 1.02
C GLY A 121 -5.03 3.57 1.98
N ASP A 122 -4.68 2.84 3.04
CA ASP A 122 -3.65 3.27 4.00
C ASP A 122 -2.26 3.37 3.36
N LEU A 123 -1.90 2.42 2.48
CA LEU A 123 -0.64 2.47 1.75
C LEU A 123 -0.58 3.63 0.75
N ALA A 124 -1.70 3.95 0.08
CA ALA A 124 -1.76 5.07 -0.85
C ALA A 124 -1.52 6.41 -0.14
N GLU A 125 -2.06 6.57 1.07
CA GLU A 125 -1.84 7.74 1.91
C GLU A 125 -0.37 7.83 2.38
N ARG A 126 0.23 6.70 2.75
CA ARG A 126 1.56 6.68 3.39
C ARG A 126 2.74 6.67 2.44
N CYS A 127 2.60 6.01 1.29
CA CYS A 127 3.76 5.57 0.51
C CYS A 127 3.90 6.24 -0.84
N TYR A 128 2.91 7.02 -1.31
CA TYR A 128 2.91 7.66 -2.64
C TYR A 128 3.28 6.70 -3.78
N ILE A 129 2.97 5.41 -3.64
CA ILE A 129 3.26 4.37 -4.63
C ILE A 129 2.07 4.25 -5.58
N PHE A 130 2.36 3.95 -6.84
CA PHE A 130 1.38 3.42 -7.80
C PHE A 130 0.77 2.11 -7.30
N LEU A 131 -0.37 2.22 -6.64
CA LEU A 131 -1.17 1.07 -6.25
C LEU A 131 -2.27 0.86 -7.29
N SER A 132 -2.20 -0.25 -8.02
CA SER A 132 -3.31 -0.66 -8.88
C SER A 132 -4.51 -0.98 -8.00
N PHE A 133 -5.62 -0.27 -8.17
CA PHE A 133 -6.88 -0.54 -7.46
C PHE A 133 -8.03 -0.72 -8.45
N SER A 134 -9.06 -1.43 -8.01
CA SER A 134 -10.31 -1.60 -8.75
C SER A 134 -11.40 -0.65 -8.25
N GLY A 135 -12.47 -0.46 -9.03
CA GLY A 135 -13.65 0.26 -8.57
C GLY A 135 -14.27 -0.33 -7.30
N ASP A 136 -14.12 -1.64 -7.07
CA ASP A 136 -14.59 -2.30 -5.84
C ASP A 136 -13.73 -1.89 -4.63
N ASP A 137 -12.41 -1.78 -4.82
CA ASP A 137 -11.51 -1.36 -3.75
C ASP A 137 -11.80 0.07 -3.29
N LEU A 138 -11.91 0.99 -4.25
CA LEU A 138 -12.26 2.37 -3.95
C LEU A 138 -13.63 2.46 -3.26
N PHE A 139 -14.60 1.67 -3.74
CA PHE A 139 -15.93 1.63 -3.16
C PHE A 139 -15.91 1.15 -1.71
N GLN A 140 -15.19 0.07 -1.38
CA GLN A 140 -15.06 -0.43 0.00
C GLN A 140 -14.40 0.59 0.94
N ILE A 141 -13.36 1.28 0.46
CA ILE A 141 -12.70 2.34 1.23
C ILE A 141 -13.69 3.46 1.56
N VAL A 142 -14.44 3.92 0.56
CA VAL A 142 -15.42 4.99 0.70
C VAL A 142 -16.59 4.57 1.60
N LEU A 143 -17.02 3.30 1.57
CA LEU A 143 -18.01 2.77 2.50
C LEU A 143 -17.55 2.88 3.96
N GLU A 144 -16.32 2.45 4.24
CA GLU A 144 -15.74 2.53 5.59
C GLU A 144 -15.63 3.99 6.06
N ASP A 145 -15.29 4.88 5.14
CA ASP A 145 -15.20 6.33 5.35
C ASP A 145 -16.56 7.05 5.32
N LYS A 146 -17.68 6.31 5.45
CA LYS A 146 -19.05 6.85 5.50
C LYS A 146 -19.39 7.72 4.30
N MET A 147 -18.99 7.29 3.11
CA MET A 147 -19.19 7.98 1.83
C MET A 147 -18.46 9.32 1.70
N LYS A 148 -17.55 9.66 2.62
CA LYS A 148 -16.84 10.94 2.56
C LYS A 148 -15.57 10.83 1.72
N ILE A 149 -15.22 11.93 1.05
CA ILE A 149 -13.92 12.07 0.40
C ILE A 149 -12.87 12.28 1.50
N THR A 150 -12.04 11.28 1.73
CA THR A 150 -10.94 11.29 2.70
C THR A 150 -9.59 11.45 2.02
N LEU A 151 -8.55 11.67 2.82
CA LEU A 151 -7.18 11.75 2.33
C LEU A 151 -6.75 10.46 1.60
N ARG A 152 -7.15 9.28 2.11
CA ARG A 152 -6.94 7.97 1.46
C ARG A 152 -7.52 7.93 0.05
N SER A 153 -8.80 8.26 -0.08
CA SER A 153 -9.48 8.26 -1.37
C SER A 153 -8.91 9.30 -2.32
N TYR A 154 -8.58 10.49 -1.79
CA TYR A 154 -7.94 11.56 -2.55
C TYR A 154 -6.59 11.13 -3.13
N HIS A 155 -5.72 10.51 -2.32
CA HIS A 155 -4.42 10.03 -2.80
C HIS A 155 -4.54 8.92 -3.83
N LEU A 156 -5.47 7.98 -3.65
CA LEU A 156 -5.73 6.92 -4.64
C LEU A 156 -6.16 7.50 -5.98
N VAL A 157 -7.13 8.40 -5.99
CA VAL A 157 -7.61 9.05 -7.22
C VAL A 157 -6.49 9.85 -7.88
N ASN A 158 -5.64 10.52 -7.10
CA ASN A 158 -4.50 11.27 -7.65
C ASN A 158 -3.38 10.41 -8.23
N GLN A 159 -3.36 9.09 -8.02
CA GLN A 159 -2.34 8.24 -8.64
C GLN A 159 -2.42 8.28 -10.17
N MET A 160 -3.59 8.55 -10.76
CA MET A 160 -3.77 8.59 -12.22
C MET A 160 -2.97 9.70 -12.93
N PHE A 161 -2.53 10.73 -12.20
CA PHE A 161 -1.79 11.87 -12.76
C PHE A 161 -0.28 11.68 -12.71
N LEU A 162 0.19 10.61 -12.05
CA LEU A 162 1.61 10.38 -11.93
C LEU A 162 2.18 9.80 -13.25
N PRO A 163 3.45 10.07 -13.58
CA PRO A 163 4.08 9.57 -14.81
C PRO A 163 4.05 8.04 -14.93
N GLY A 164 3.59 7.53 -16.08
CA GLY A 164 3.47 6.08 -16.31
C GLY A 164 2.11 5.47 -15.90
N SER A 165 1.16 6.29 -15.45
CA SER A 165 -0.23 5.87 -15.22
C SER A 165 -0.90 5.36 -16.49
N ASN A 166 -1.65 4.26 -16.37
CA ASN A 166 -2.61 3.85 -17.39
C ASN A 166 -3.96 4.53 -17.15
N VAL A 167 -4.14 5.71 -17.74
CA VAL A 167 -5.30 6.59 -17.54
C VAL A 167 -6.61 5.91 -17.92
N ILE A 168 -6.64 5.16 -19.02
CA ILE A 168 -7.84 4.43 -19.48
C ILE A 168 -8.31 3.44 -18.40
N SER A 169 -7.36 2.72 -17.78
CA SER A 169 -7.67 1.80 -16.68
C SER A 169 -8.30 2.52 -15.48
N PHE A 170 -7.84 3.74 -15.14
CA PHE A 170 -8.40 4.53 -14.05
C PHE A 170 -9.79 5.07 -14.37
N ILE A 171 -10.04 5.54 -15.59
CA ILE A 171 -11.38 5.97 -16.04
C ILE A 171 -12.38 4.81 -15.90
N GLY A 172 -12.00 3.60 -16.33
CA GLY A 172 -12.83 2.41 -16.15
C GLY A 172 -13.13 2.11 -14.67
N ALA A 173 -12.15 2.29 -13.78
CA ALA A 173 -12.34 2.14 -12.34
C ALA A 173 -13.33 3.19 -11.78
N PHE A 174 -13.28 4.44 -12.25
CA PHE A 174 -14.20 5.50 -11.82
C PHE A 174 -15.62 5.28 -12.30
N ILE A 175 -15.82 4.91 -13.57
CA ILE A 175 -17.15 4.57 -14.09
C ILE A 175 -17.76 3.42 -13.29
N LYS A 176 -16.96 2.38 -13.02
CA LYS A 176 -17.37 1.26 -12.17
C LYS A 176 -17.74 1.75 -10.77
N PHE A 177 -16.90 2.57 -10.14
CA PHE A 177 -17.16 3.15 -8.82
C PHE A 177 -18.46 3.95 -8.78
N ILE A 178 -18.68 4.85 -9.74
CA ILE A 178 -19.90 5.67 -9.81
C ILE A 178 -21.13 4.79 -9.92
N ASN A 179 -21.09 3.74 -10.77
CA ASN A 179 -22.19 2.79 -10.88
C ASN A 179 -22.46 2.06 -9.54
N LEU A 180 -21.42 1.63 -8.83
CA LEU A 180 -21.55 1.01 -7.51
C LEU A 180 -22.15 1.98 -6.48
N LEU A 181 -21.63 3.21 -6.41
CA LEU A 181 -22.12 4.26 -5.51
C LEU A 181 -23.56 4.67 -5.82
N TRP A 182 -23.98 4.64 -7.08
CA TRP A 182 -25.34 5.00 -7.46
C TRP A 182 -26.36 3.94 -7.02
N ARG A 183 -25.95 2.67 -7.04
CA ARG A 183 -26.76 1.51 -6.63
C ARG A 183 -26.90 1.36 -5.12
N THR A 184 -26.20 2.15 -4.32
CA THR A 184 -26.28 2.07 -2.86
C THR A 184 -27.26 3.08 -2.27
N GLY A 185 -27.65 2.82 -1.03
CA GLY A 185 -28.49 3.72 -0.21
C GLY A 185 -27.77 4.98 0.29
N SER A 186 -26.68 5.40 -0.35
CA SER A 186 -25.96 6.63 -0.01
C SER A 186 -26.85 7.85 -0.23
N LEU A 187 -26.61 8.91 0.54
CA LEU A 187 -27.36 10.16 0.38
C LEU A 187 -27.09 10.79 -1.00
N PRO A 188 -28.10 11.44 -1.62
CA PRO A 188 -27.91 12.14 -2.89
C PRO A 188 -26.75 13.14 -2.87
N GLU A 189 -26.56 13.85 -1.76
CA GLU A 189 -25.52 14.86 -1.59
C GLU A 189 -24.12 14.25 -1.70
N ASP A 190 -23.89 13.10 -1.06
CA ASP A 190 -22.62 12.39 -1.14
C ASP A 190 -22.33 11.95 -2.58
N LYS A 191 -23.35 11.42 -3.28
CA LYS A 191 -23.22 11.01 -4.68
C LYS A 191 -22.85 12.18 -5.60
N VAL A 192 -23.47 13.35 -5.39
CA VAL A 192 -23.16 14.58 -6.12
C VAL A 192 -21.73 15.04 -5.82
N HIS A 193 -21.31 15.05 -4.56
CA HIS A 193 -19.95 15.43 -4.18
C HIS A 193 -18.90 14.55 -4.85
N TRP A 194 -19.10 13.23 -4.90
CA TRP A 194 -18.21 12.32 -5.59
C TRP A 194 -18.16 12.58 -7.09
N LEU A 195 -19.31 12.80 -7.73
CA LEU A 195 -19.37 13.09 -9.16
C LEU A 195 -18.62 14.39 -9.49
N MET A 196 -18.81 15.44 -8.68
CA MET A 196 -18.07 16.70 -8.81
C MET A 196 -16.57 16.46 -8.65
N PHE A 197 -16.16 15.76 -7.60
CA PHE A 197 -14.75 15.46 -7.34
C PHE A 197 -14.06 14.73 -8.50
N PHE A 198 -14.68 13.70 -9.08
CA PHE A 198 -14.11 13.03 -10.25
C PHE A 198 -14.10 13.91 -11.49
N THR A 199 -15.16 14.71 -11.70
CA THR A 199 -15.23 15.65 -12.83
C THR A 199 -14.07 16.63 -12.75
N ASP A 200 -13.85 17.25 -11.59
CA ASP A 200 -12.74 18.19 -11.36
C ASP A 200 -11.38 17.53 -11.62
N LYS A 201 -11.20 16.29 -11.17
CA LYS A 201 -9.97 15.52 -11.40
C LYS A 201 -9.75 15.20 -12.87
N ILE A 202 -10.79 14.78 -13.59
CA ILE A 202 -10.69 14.51 -15.04
C ILE A 202 -10.39 15.80 -15.81
N LEU A 203 -11.00 16.94 -15.45
CA LEU A 203 -10.70 18.23 -16.06
C LEU A 203 -9.25 18.66 -15.78
N GLU A 204 -8.78 18.54 -14.54
CA GLU A 204 -7.39 18.78 -14.16
C GLU A 204 -6.42 17.93 -15.01
N PHE A 205 -6.81 16.69 -15.32
CA PHE A 205 -6.01 15.76 -16.12
C PHE A 205 -5.92 16.24 -17.57
N ILE A 206 -7.07 16.58 -18.16
CA ILE A 206 -7.17 17.09 -19.54
C ILE A 206 -6.35 18.36 -19.70
N ASP A 207 -6.46 19.29 -18.76
CA ASP A 207 -5.73 20.57 -18.81
C ASP A 207 -4.22 20.36 -18.69
N LYS A 208 -3.78 19.46 -17.79
CA LYS A 208 -2.35 19.14 -17.63
C LYS A 208 -1.75 18.38 -18.81
N GLN A 209 -2.55 17.57 -19.52
CA GLN A 209 -2.14 16.86 -20.73
C GLN A 209 -2.42 17.65 -22.02
N GLY A 210 -2.89 18.90 -21.89
CA GLY A 210 -3.33 19.80 -22.96
C GLY A 210 -2.26 20.28 -23.95
N GLY A 211 -1.31 19.44 -24.34
CA GLY A 211 -0.68 19.48 -25.65
C GLY A 211 -1.50 18.68 -26.66
N VAL A 212 -2.61 19.25 -27.16
CA VAL A 212 -3.41 19.01 -28.39
C VAL A 212 -3.76 17.57 -28.86
N GLN A 213 -2.96 16.52 -28.63
CA GLN A 213 -3.21 15.18 -29.20
C GLN A 213 -4.23 14.32 -28.42
N ASN A 214 -4.39 14.50 -27.11
CA ASN A 214 -5.18 13.57 -26.28
C ASN A 214 -6.69 13.87 -26.19
N LYS A 215 -7.14 15.03 -26.69
CA LYS A 215 -8.56 15.42 -26.62
C LYS A 215 -9.45 14.53 -27.50
N GLN A 216 -8.94 14.13 -28.67
CA GLN A 216 -9.66 13.26 -29.61
C GLN A 216 -9.73 11.79 -29.17
N GLU A 217 -8.83 11.32 -28.31
CA GLU A 217 -8.89 9.96 -27.77
C GLU A 217 -9.89 9.84 -26.62
N LEU A 218 -10.01 10.88 -25.78
CA LEU A 218 -10.99 10.92 -24.70
C LEU A 218 -12.43 11.10 -25.20
N GLU A 219 -12.65 11.89 -26.25
CA GLU A 219 -13.96 12.04 -26.91
C GLU A 219 -14.48 10.73 -27.54
N LYS A 220 -13.64 9.71 -27.71
CA LYS A 220 -14.05 8.37 -28.17
C LYS A 220 -14.43 7.41 -27.04
N ILE A 221 -14.11 7.75 -25.79
CA ILE A 221 -14.33 6.91 -24.61
C ILE A 221 -15.63 7.29 -23.87
N VAL A 222 -16.07 8.55 -24.00
CA VAL A 222 -17.38 9.05 -23.52
C VAL A 222 -18.47 8.69 -24.51
#